data_AF-A0A1L9U1A3-F1
#
_entry.id   AF-A0A1L9U1A3-F1
#
_cell.length_a   1.000
_cell.length_b   1.000
_cell.length_c   1.000
_cell.angle_alpha   90.00
_cell.angle_beta   90.00
_cell.angle_gamma   90.00
#
_symmetry.space_group_name_H-M   'P 1'
#
loop_
_entity.id
_entity.type
_entity.pdbx_description
1 polymer ?
#
loop_
_entity_poly.entity_id
_entity_poly.type
_entity_poly.pdbx_seq_one_letter_code
_entity_poly.pdbx_strand_id
1 'polypeptide(L)' 'MPITDLSKLRGVQFRPLSKVAFYIFVANFLVLMQIGAKHVETPFIELGQISTVLYFAHFFVIVPVVSLIENSLVELATKK' A
#
# COMPACT_ATOMS: atom_id res chain seq x y z
N MET A 1 7.96 -4.68 -3.96
CA MET A 1 8.77 -5.91 -4.15
C MET A 1 9.13 -6.02 -5.63
N PRO A 2 10.24 -6.68 -6.01
CA PRO A 2 10.71 -6.74 -7.40
C PRO A 2 9.70 -7.32 -8.40
N ILE A 3 8.79 -8.18 -7.95
CA ILE A 3 7.80 -8.86 -8.81
C ILE A 3 6.46 -8.12 -8.86
N THR A 4 6.07 -7.41 -7.79
CA THR A 4 4.77 -6.73 -7.70
C THR A 4 4.83 -5.26 -8.12
N ASP A 5 6.01 -4.65 -8.16
CA ASP A 5 6.19 -3.30 -8.69
C ASP A 5 6.40 -3.37 -10.22
N LEU A 6 5.30 -3.21 -10.97
CA LEU A 6 5.30 -3.17 -12.44
C LEU A 6 5.64 -1.78 -13.01
N SER A 7 6.11 -0.85 -12.18
CA SER A 7 6.41 0.52 -12.63
C SER A 7 7.60 0.58 -13.59
N LYS A 8 7.47 1.38 -14.66
CA LYS A 8 8.55 1.67 -15.61
C LYS A 8 9.64 2.58 -15.00
N LEU A 9 9.26 3.44 -14.04
CA LEU A 9 10.17 4.34 -13.31
C LEU A 9 10.68 3.68 -12.03
N ARG A 10 11.95 3.87 -11.67
CA ARG A 10 12.52 3.37 -10.40
C ARG A 10 12.37 4.41 -9.29
N GLY A 11 11.83 3.99 -8.15
CA GLY A 11 11.74 4.79 -6.93
C GLY A 11 10.41 5.53 -6.76
N VAL A 12 10.06 5.80 -5.50
CA VAL A 12 8.79 6.41 -5.08
C VAL A 12 8.80 7.95 -5.17
N GLN A 13 9.98 8.56 -5.36
CA GLN A 13 10.13 10.02 -5.34
C GLN A 13 9.38 10.73 -6.48
N PHE A 14 9.26 10.08 -7.64
CA PHE A 14 8.55 10.61 -8.82
C PHE A 14 7.18 9.96 -9.04
N ARG A 15 6.67 9.25 -8.01
CA ARG A 15 5.42 8.47 -8.06
C ARG A 15 4.47 8.91 -6.92
N PRO A 16 3.67 9.97 -7.11
CA PRO A 16 2.86 10.55 -6.04
C PRO A 16 1.82 9.59 -5.47
N LEU A 17 1.19 8.73 -6.29
CA LEU A 17 0.20 7.76 -5.83
C LEU A 17 0.87 6.61 -5.07
N SER A 18 2.01 6.12 -5.56
CA SER A 18 2.82 5.13 -4.82
C SER A 18 3.26 5.66 -3.45
N LYS A 19 3.58 6.96 -3.36
CA LYS A 19 3.99 7.61 -2.10
C LYS A 19 2.86 7.63 -1.08
N VAL A 20 1.64 7.97 -1.50
CA VAL A 20 0.46 7.95 -0.62
C VAL A 20 0.16 6.52 -0.16
N ALA A 21 0.15 5.55 -1.08
CA ALA A 21 -0.07 4.14 -0.74
C ALA A 21 0.96 3.62 0.28
N PHE A 22 2.22 4.02 0.15
CA PHE A 22 3.28 3.67 1.11
C PHE A 22 3.02 4.25 2.51
N TYR A 23 2.64 5.53 2.63
CA TYR A 23 2.34 6.10 3.95
C TYR A 23 1.10 5.49 4.61
N ILE A 24 0.08 5.13 3.82
CA ILE A 24 -1.09 4.37 4.32
C ILE A 24 -0.64 3.02 4.88
N PHE A 25 0.26 2.32 4.17
CA PHE A 25 0.82 1.06 4.65
C PHE A 25 1.62 1.22 5.95
N VAL A 26 2.47 2.26 6.05
CA VAL A 26 3.21 2.56 7.29
C VAL A 26 2.25 2.84 8.45
N ALA A 27 1.18 3.62 8.22
CA ALA A 27 0.17 3.89 9.23
C ALA A 27 -0.53 2.60 9.69
N ASN A 28 -0.91 1.72 8.75
CA ASN A 28 -1.51 0.43 9.05
C ASN A 28 -0.57 -0.47 9.87
N PHE A 29 0.73 -0.47 9.56
CA PHE A 29 1.73 -1.20 10.31
C PHE A 29 1.87 -0.71 11.76
N LEU A 30 1.85 0.61 11.98
CA LEU A 30 1.85 1.18 13.34
C LEU A 30 0.58 0.82 14.12
N VAL A 31 -0.59 0.80 13.44
CA VAL A 31 -1.85 0.35 14.05
C VAL A 31 -1.78 -1.12 14.45
N LEU A 32 -1.27 -1.99 13.58
CA LEU A 32 -1.06 -3.42 13.89
C LEU A 32 -0.11 -3.62 15.07
N MET A 33 0.98 -2.86 15.13
CA MET A 33 1.92 -2.90 16.26
C MET A 33 1.22 -2.53 17.58
N GLN A 34 0.40 -1.48 17.57
CA GLN A 34 -0.32 -1.03 18.75
C GLN A 34 -1.39 -2.04 19.19
N ILE A 35 -2.13 -2.64 18.25
CA ILE A 35 -3.14 -3.67 18.51
C ILE A 35 -2.48 -4.95 19.05
N GLY A 36 -1.31 -5.33 18.55
CA GLY A 36 -0.58 -6.50 19.00
C GLY A 36 -0.14 -6.44 20.48
N ALA A 37 -0.03 -5.23 21.05
CA ALA A 37 0.26 -5.02 22.46
C ALA A 37 -0.98 -4.98 23.37
N LYS A 38 -2.20 -5.04 22.81
CA LYS A 38 -3.46 -5.03 23.56
C LYS A 38 -3.92 -6.46 23.86
N HIS A 39 -4.72 -6.61 24.93
CA HIS A 39 -5.38 -7.88 25.22
C HIS A 39 -6.41 -8.20 24.13
N VAL A 40 -6.69 -9.47 23.94
CA VAL A 40 -7.56 -9.98 22.87
C VAL A 40 -9.03 -9.76 23.27
N GLU A 41 -9.48 -8.51 23.15
CA GLU A 41 -10.83 -8.07 23.47
C GLU A 41 -11.51 -7.46 22.24
N THR A 42 -12.84 -7.52 22.21
CA THR A 42 -13.63 -6.75 21.24
C THR A 42 -13.54 -5.28 21.63
N PRO A 43 -13.18 -4.35 20.71
CA PRO A 43 -13.18 -4.43 19.24
C PRO A 43 -11.80 -4.67 18.58
N PHE A 44 -10.74 -4.91 19.35
CA PHE A 44 -9.37 -5.03 18.82
C PHE A 44 -9.16 -6.25 17.92
N ILE A 45 -9.95 -7.31 18.13
CA ILE A 45 -9.94 -8.52 17.28
C ILE A 45 -10.36 -8.17 15.84
N GLU A 46 -11.50 -7.49 15.67
CA GLU A 46 -12.04 -7.11 14.37
C GLU A 46 -11.12 -6.12 13.65
N LEU A 47 -10.61 -5.13 14.38
CA LEU A 47 -9.64 -4.17 13.84
C LEU A 47 -8.33 -4.84 13.43
N GLY A 48 -7.87 -5.83 14.20
CA GLY A 48 -6.70 -6.64 13.86
C GLY A 48 -6.92 -7.42 12.57
N GLN A 49 -8.08 -8.09 12.42
CA GLN A 49 -8.43 -8.82 11.20
C GLN A 49 -8.47 -7.89 9.98
N ILE A 50 -9.20 -6.77 10.05
CA ILE A 50 -9.26 -5.78 8.96
C ILE A 50 -7.86 -5.28 8.60
N SER A 51 -7.04 -4.97 9.62
CA SER A 51 -5.69 -4.46 9.39
C SER A 51 -4.78 -5.49 8.74
N THR A 52 -4.87 -6.77 9.12
CA THR A 52 -4.10 -7.84 8.46
C THR A 52 -4.53 -8.06 7.01
N VAL A 53 -5.83 -7.98 6.71
CA VAL A 53 -6.32 -8.04 5.33
C VAL A 53 -5.77 -6.87 4.52
N LEU A 54 -5.81 -5.65 5.07
CA LEU A 54 -5.23 -4.46 4.43
C LEU A 54 -3.72 -4.59 4.20
N TYR A 55 -2.98 -5.17 5.15
CA TYR A 55 -1.54 -5.41 5.03
C TYR A 55 -1.21 -6.31 3.84
N PHE A 56 -1.89 -7.46 3.69
CA PHE A 56 -1.66 -8.34 2.55
C PHE A 56 -2.20 -7.77 1.24
N ALA A 57 -3.38 -7.13 1.27
CA ALA A 57 -3.94 -6.47 0.10
C ALA A 57 -3.01 -5.38 -0.44
N HIS A 58 -2.25 -4.71 0.42
CA HIS A 58 -1.26 -3.73 -0.01
C HIS A 58 -0.26 -4.34 -1.02
N PHE A 59 0.34 -5.48 -0.69
CA PHE A 59 1.37 -6.10 -1.52
C PHE A 59 0.82 -6.77 -2.78
N PHE A 60 -0.32 -7.46 -2.67
CA PHE A 60 -0.87 -8.25 -3.78
C PHE A 60 -1.76 -7.45 -4.74
N VAL A 61 -2.43 -6.40 -4.24
CA VAL A 61 -3.45 -5.68 -5.02
C VAL A 61 -3.07 -4.21 -5.18
N ILE A 62 -2.81 -3.49 -4.08
CA ILE A 62 -2.62 -2.04 -4.14
C ILE A 62 -1.35 -1.68 -4.92
N VAL A 63 -0.23 -2.32 -4.62
CA VAL A 63 1.04 -2.06 -5.31
C VAL A 63 0.93 -2.24 -6.84
N PRO A 64 0.48 -3.38 -7.39
CA PRO A 64 0.38 -3.53 -8.85
C PRO A 64 -0.65 -2.58 -9.47
N VAL A 65 -1.80 -2.35 -8.83
CA VAL A 65 -2.83 -1.44 -9.35
C VAL A 65 -2.32 0.00 -9.41
N VAL A 66 -1.69 0.49 -8.34
CA VAL A 66 -1.15 1.84 -8.28
C VAL A 66 -0.01 2.02 -9.29
N SER A 67 0.89 1.04 -9.41
CA SER A 67 1.97 1.09 -10.41
C SER A 67 1.42 1.11 -11.85
N LEU A 68 0.35 0.38 -12.16
CA LEU A 68 -0.29 0.41 -13.48
C LEU A 68 -0.96 1.76 -13.76
N ILE A 69 -1.70 2.31 -12.80
CA ILE A 69 -2.35 3.62 -12.94
C ILE A 69 -1.30 4.72 -13.18
N GLU A 70 -0.23 4.74 -12.38
CA GLU A 70 0.85 5.71 -12.56
C GLU A 70 1.55 5.56 -13.91
N ASN A 71 1.82 4.34 -14.35
CA ASN A 71 2.39 4.09 -15.68
C ASN A 71 1.49 4.66 -16.79
N SER A 72 0.17 4.44 -16.72
CA SER A 72 -0.79 4.97 -17.69
C SER A 72 -0.85 6.49 -17.67
N LEU A 73 -0.81 7.12 -16.50
CA LEU A 73 -0.78 8.59 -16.36
C LEU A 73 0.49 9.19 -16.97
N VAL A 74 1.64 8.57 -16.74
CA VAL A 74 2.93 9.00 -17.32
C VAL A 74 2.89 8.87 -18.84
N GLU A 75 2.36 7.77 -19.37
CA GLU A 75 2.24 7.54 -20.82
C GLU A 75 1.32 8.57 -21.49
N LEU A 76 0.17 8.89 -20.88
CA LEU A 76 -0.72 9.95 -21.36
C LEU A 76 -0.04 11.34 -21.37
N ALA A 77 0.77 11.64 -20.36
CA ALA A 77 1.50 12.90 -20.27
C ALA A 77 2.64 13.02 -21.29
N THR A 78 3.26 11.90 -21.68
CA THR A 78 4.38 11.86 -22.64
C THR A 78 3.94 11.71 -24.10
N LYS A 79 2.71 11.27 -24.37
CA LYS A 79 2.16 11.11 -25.73
C LYS A 79 1.64 12.41 -26.35
N LYS A 80 2.09 13.57 -25.86
CA LYS A 80 1.74 14.90 -26.37
C LYS A 80 2.93 15.50 -27.08
#